data_AF-A0A2E8ET61-F1
#
_entry.id   AF-A0A2E8ET61-F1
#
_cell.length_a   1.000
_cell.length_b   1.000
_cell.length_c   1.000
_cell.angle_alpha   90.00
_cell.angle_beta   90.00
_cell.angle_gamma   90.00
#
_symmetry.space_group_name_H-M   'P 1'
#
loop_
_entity.id
_entity.type
_entity.pdbx_description
1 polymer ?
#
loop_
_entity_poly.entity_id
_entity_poly.type
_entity_poly.pdbx_seq_one_letter_code
_entity_poly.pdbx_strand_id
1 'polypeptide(L)'
;MNKETSRLYTIYGVVSIVFVLTLASAPPLTDHSHKWKKYQNEFNELEISYVKDESLKREIRNKPHEIKQVIVKDLDRVDRCTTCHLGIDNPDFKNAPQPFRTHKDYQLHPLDKFGCTICHAGQGRATTKEEAHGRVKYWEAPMIPLNYIQSACGKCHLTEEVPGAPSLSNGRKLFKEFDCFGCHRIGNVGGNVGPELTHEGRYGHRDPDWLFRHFKDPEAVSPDTVMPDFDFTDEQAQDLTMYMLSLTDEKIAGFFSAKAMIPDISTGRGLFQEKGCIGCHSIAGKGGKIGPDLANVGARRDAQWIFDHFKNPKEVSPDTIMPKFGFTDDEARALTLFVLSLTEKNLVDYITGPTSK
;
A
#
# COMPACT_ATOMS: atom_id res chain seq x y z
N MET A 1 -39.84 41.89 35.82
CA MET A 1 -38.44 41.47 35.57
C MET A 1 -37.53 42.68 35.69
N ASN A 2 -36.44 42.58 36.45
CA ASN A 2 -35.46 43.67 36.57
C ASN A 2 -34.80 43.90 35.20
N LYS A 3 -34.50 45.16 34.89
CA LYS A 3 -33.92 45.62 33.60
C LYS A 3 -32.59 44.89 33.32
N GLU A 4 -31.84 44.56 34.36
CA GLU A 4 -30.60 43.78 34.28
C GLU A 4 -30.82 42.33 33.83
N THR A 5 -31.86 41.66 34.35
CA THR A 5 -32.18 40.27 33.98
C THR A 5 -32.62 40.20 32.51
N SER A 6 -33.41 41.17 32.03
CA SER A 6 -33.80 41.26 30.62
C SER A 6 -32.59 41.48 29.69
N ARG A 7 -31.62 42.28 30.13
CA ARG A 7 -30.37 42.52 29.38
C ARG A 7 -29.51 41.26 29.30
N LEU A 8 -29.42 40.50 30.40
CA LEU A 8 -28.73 39.20 30.45
C LEU A 8 -29.36 38.16 29.50
N TYR A 9 -30.68 38.03 29.49
CA TYR A 9 -31.36 37.11 28.56
C TYR A 9 -31.17 37.50 27.10
N THR A 10 -31.22 38.80 26.79
CA THR A 10 -30.94 39.31 25.43
C THR A 10 -29.50 39.00 25.01
N ILE A 11 -28.52 39.24 25.89
CA ILE A 11 -27.11 38.90 25.62
C ILE A 11 -26.94 37.40 25.41
N TYR A 12 -27.53 36.57 26.27
CA TYR A 12 -27.47 35.11 26.14
C TYR A 12 -28.11 34.62 24.84
N GLY A 13 -29.27 35.17 24.46
CA GLY A 13 -29.94 34.86 23.20
C GLY A 13 -29.11 35.23 21.97
N VAL A 14 -28.52 36.43 21.96
CA VAL A 14 -27.65 36.88 20.86
C VAL A 14 -26.39 36.02 20.77
N VAL A 15 -25.72 35.74 21.89
CA VAL A 15 -24.52 34.89 21.92
C VAL A 15 -24.85 33.46 21.46
N SER A 16 -25.99 32.91 21.88
CA SER A 16 -26.44 31.59 21.45
C SER A 16 -26.73 31.52 19.96
N ILE A 17 -27.40 32.54 19.39
CA ILE A 17 -27.66 32.62 17.95
C ILE A 17 -26.34 32.75 17.17
N VAL A 18 -25.42 33.61 17.62
CA VAL A 18 -24.10 33.76 16.99
C VAL A 18 -23.32 32.44 17.05
N PHE A 19 -23.37 31.72 18.17
CA PHE A 19 -22.73 30.41 18.32
C PHE A 19 -23.33 29.35 17.37
N VAL A 20 -24.66 29.28 17.27
CA VAL A 20 -25.33 28.36 16.32
C VAL A 20 -25.02 28.73 14.88
N LEU A 21 -25.02 30.02 14.52
CA LEU A 21 -24.69 30.48 13.17
C LEU A 21 -23.23 30.21 12.82
N THR A 22 -22.29 30.39 13.76
CA THR A 22 -20.88 30.03 13.54
C THR A 22 -20.69 28.53 13.39
N LEU A 23 -21.36 27.71 14.20
CA LEU A 23 -21.34 26.25 14.04
C LEU A 23 -22.02 25.76 12.74
N ALA A 24 -23.05 26.47 12.25
CA ALA A 24 -23.73 26.11 11.01
C ALA A 24 -22.97 26.56 9.76
N SER A 25 -22.21 27.66 9.84
CA SER A 25 -21.47 28.23 8.71
C SER A 25 -20.02 27.72 8.61
N ALA A 26 -19.40 27.30 9.72
CA ALA A 26 -18.03 26.79 9.70
C ALA A 26 -17.87 25.50 8.87
N PRO A 27 -18.71 24.45 9.01
CA PRO A 27 -18.54 23.20 8.28
C PRO A 27 -18.64 23.36 6.76
N PRO A 28 -19.62 24.09 6.18
CA PRO A 28 -19.68 24.32 4.73
C PRO A 28 -18.46 25.11 4.19
N LEU A 29 -18.00 26.14 4.92
CA LEU A 29 -16.84 26.94 4.51
C LEU A 29 -15.53 26.13 4.57
N THR A 30 -15.39 25.25 5.56
CA THR A 30 -14.26 24.32 5.65
C THR A 30 -14.34 23.19 4.62
N ASP A 31 -15.54 22.71 4.32
CA ASP A 31 -15.72 21.60 3.37
C ASP A 31 -15.37 22.02 1.94
N HIS A 32 -15.78 23.23 1.51
CA HIS A 32 -15.42 23.73 0.17
C HIS A 32 -13.93 24.04 -0.02
N SER A 33 -13.16 24.20 1.06
CA SER A 33 -11.76 24.67 1.02
C SER A 33 -10.71 23.57 1.25
N HIS A 34 -11.12 22.30 1.33
CA HIS A 34 -10.16 21.22 1.53
C HIS A 34 -9.20 21.06 0.33
N LYS A 35 -7.89 21.13 0.61
CA LYS A 35 -6.82 21.09 -0.40
C LYS A 35 -6.86 19.88 -1.34
N TRP A 36 -7.36 18.73 -0.88
CA TRP A 36 -7.45 17.52 -1.70
C TRP A 36 -8.46 17.64 -2.85
N LYS A 37 -9.54 18.44 -2.69
CA LYS A 37 -10.56 18.63 -3.74
C LYS A 37 -9.97 19.21 -5.02
N LYS A 38 -8.89 20.00 -4.90
CA LYS A 38 -8.13 20.50 -6.06
C LYS A 38 -7.66 19.37 -6.98
N TYR A 39 -7.13 18.27 -6.42
CA TYR A 39 -6.61 17.16 -7.22
C TYR A 39 -7.72 16.40 -7.95
N GLN A 40 -8.89 16.25 -7.33
CA GLN A 40 -10.04 15.62 -8.00
C GLN A 40 -10.62 16.51 -9.10
N ASN A 41 -10.67 17.83 -8.90
CA ASN A 41 -11.03 18.76 -9.97
C ASN A 41 -10.05 18.66 -11.15
N GLU A 42 -8.74 18.70 -10.87
CA GLU A 42 -7.70 18.55 -11.90
C GLU A 42 -7.80 17.21 -12.64
N PHE A 43 -8.09 16.13 -11.93
CA PHE A 43 -8.31 14.81 -12.54
C PHE A 43 -9.58 14.76 -13.40
N ASN A 44 -10.68 15.36 -12.94
CA ASN A 44 -11.92 15.43 -13.71
C ASN A 44 -11.72 16.20 -15.02
N GLU A 45 -11.01 17.34 -14.99
CA GLU A 45 -10.66 18.08 -16.21
C GLU A 45 -9.77 17.26 -17.15
N LEU A 46 -8.83 16.50 -16.58
CA LEU A 46 -8.01 15.57 -17.35
C LEU A 46 -8.87 14.47 -17.99
N GLU A 47 -9.77 13.84 -17.25
CA GLU A 47 -10.70 12.80 -17.73
C GLU A 47 -11.59 13.35 -18.85
N ILE A 48 -12.14 14.57 -18.68
CA ILE A 48 -12.92 15.29 -19.71
C ILE A 48 -12.12 15.49 -21.00
N SER A 49 -10.81 15.73 -20.91
CA SER A 49 -9.97 15.92 -22.10
C SER A 49 -9.84 14.66 -22.97
N TYR A 50 -10.02 13.47 -22.39
CA TYR A 50 -10.01 12.19 -23.10
C TYR A 50 -11.38 11.81 -23.68
N VAL A 51 -12.46 12.41 -23.17
CA VAL A 51 -13.84 12.04 -23.52
C VAL A 51 -14.35 12.93 -24.67
N LYS A 52 -14.95 12.32 -25.70
CA LYS A 52 -15.58 13.06 -26.80
C LYS A 52 -17.05 13.39 -26.54
N ASP A 53 -17.75 12.53 -25.82
CA ASP A 53 -19.18 12.60 -25.59
C ASP A 53 -19.54 13.68 -24.54
N GLU A 54 -20.38 14.65 -24.92
CA GLU A 54 -20.77 15.77 -24.05
C GLU A 54 -21.64 15.37 -22.85
N SER A 55 -22.39 14.27 -22.94
CA SER A 55 -23.17 13.75 -21.82
C SER A 55 -22.25 13.17 -20.74
N LEU A 56 -21.26 12.38 -21.13
CA LEU A 56 -20.21 11.85 -20.25
C LEU A 56 -19.36 12.97 -19.64
N LYS A 57 -19.00 14.01 -20.40
CA LYS A 57 -18.33 15.20 -19.84
C LYS A 57 -19.16 15.90 -18.77
N ARG A 58 -20.48 15.93 -18.92
CA ARG A 58 -21.38 16.52 -17.92
C ARG A 58 -21.47 15.64 -16.66
N GLU A 59 -21.49 14.33 -16.84
CA GLU A 59 -21.44 13.37 -15.74
C GLU A 59 -20.15 13.53 -14.92
N ILE A 60 -18.99 13.60 -15.58
CA ILE A 60 -17.69 13.79 -14.91
C ILE A 60 -17.63 15.12 -14.14
N ARG A 61 -18.14 16.21 -14.72
CA ARG A 61 -18.20 17.52 -14.02
C ARG A 61 -19.08 17.51 -12.77
N ASN A 62 -20.14 16.72 -12.78
CA ASN A 62 -21.09 16.63 -11.67
C ASN A 62 -20.71 15.54 -10.65
N LYS A 63 -19.61 14.82 -10.88
CA LYS A 63 -19.14 13.76 -9.99
C LYS A 63 -18.83 14.35 -8.60
N PRO A 64 -19.41 13.79 -7.52
CA PRO A 64 -19.16 14.30 -6.18
C PRO A 64 -17.71 14.06 -5.78
N HIS A 65 -17.14 15.03 -5.06
CA HIS A 65 -15.83 14.93 -4.44
C HIS A 65 -15.91 14.10 -3.17
N GLU A 66 -15.06 13.08 -3.04
CA GLU A 66 -15.06 12.20 -1.87
C GLU A 66 -13.65 11.83 -1.42
N ILE A 67 -13.48 11.60 -0.12
CA ILE A 67 -12.24 11.00 0.40
C ILE A 67 -12.29 9.51 0.05
N LYS A 68 -11.31 9.07 -0.75
CA LYS A 68 -11.13 7.64 -1.04
C LYS A 68 -10.27 7.03 0.06
N GLN A 69 -10.82 6.04 0.75
CA GLN A 69 -10.11 5.36 1.84
C GLN A 69 -10.09 3.85 1.60
N VAL A 70 -8.89 3.29 1.63
CA VAL A 70 -8.63 1.86 1.66
C VAL A 70 -8.25 1.48 3.09
N ILE A 71 -8.86 0.42 3.62
CA ILE A 71 -8.49 -0.17 4.91
C ILE A 71 -7.95 -1.57 4.64
N VAL A 72 -6.65 -1.74 4.80
CA VAL A 72 -5.97 -3.03 4.66
C VAL A 72 -5.69 -3.58 6.04
N LYS A 73 -6.63 -4.39 6.54
CA LYS A 73 -6.55 -4.96 7.90
C LYS A 73 -5.32 -5.83 8.09
N ASP A 74 -5.01 -6.67 7.09
CA ASP A 74 -3.94 -7.66 7.17
C ASP A 74 -2.54 -7.04 7.23
N LEU A 75 -2.41 -5.77 6.84
CA LEU A 75 -1.16 -4.99 6.90
C LEU A 75 -1.23 -3.86 7.92
N ASP A 76 -2.31 -3.76 8.68
CA ASP A 76 -2.59 -2.65 9.60
C ASP A 76 -2.40 -1.27 8.91
N ARG A 77 -3.01 -1.09 7.73
CA ARG A 77 -2.92 0.16 6.96
C ARG A 77 -4.28 0.80 6.75
N VAL A 78 -4.30 2.12 6.88
CA VAL A 78 -5.39 2.98 6.40
C VAL A 78 -4.78 3.98 5.44
N ASP A 79 -5.25 3.96 4.19
CA ASP A 79 -4.65 4.69 3.09
C ASP A 79 -5.70 5.55 2.37
N ARG A 80 -5.37 6.81 2.16
CA ARG A 80 -6.20 7.80 1.46
C ARG A 80 -5.46 8.43 0.29
N CYS A 81 -4.31 7.89 -0.12
CA CYS A 81 -3.46 8.47 -1.16
C CYS A 81 -4.22 8.60 -2.48
N THR A 82 -5.13 7.66 -2.80
CA THR A 82 -5.98 7.69 -3.99
C THR A 82 -7.07 8.77 -3.98
N THR A 83 -7.20 9.53 -2.88
CA THR A 83 -7.99 10.77 -2.86
C THR A 83 -7.38 11.84 -3.78
N CYS A 84 -6.04 11.85 -3.90
CA CYS A 84 -5.30 12.79 -4.75
C CYS A 84 -4.58 12.10 -5.93
N HIS A 85 -4.05 10.89 -5.73
CA HIS A 85 -3.40 10.07 -6.75
C HIS A 85 -4.43 9.23 -7.52
N LEU A 86 -5.25 9.91 -8.31
CA LEU A 86 -6.32 9.31 -9.11
C LEU A 86 -5.76 8.72 -10.41
N GLY A 87 -6.40 7.70 -10.99
CA GLY A 87 -5.91 7.08 -12.23
C GLY A 87 -4.70 6.14 -12.06
N ILE A 88 -4.19 6.01 -10.83
CA ILE A 88 -3.04 5.18 -10.47
C ILE A 88 -3.23 3.69 -10.83
N ASP A 89 -4.46 3.21 -10.88
CA ASP A 89 -4.86 1.84 -11.20
C ASP A 89 -5.60 1.73 -12.55
N ASN A 90 -5.62 2.80 -13.35
CA ASN A 90 -6.28 2.80 -14.65
C ASN A 90 -5.24 2.92 -15.79
N PRO A 91 -5.12 1.92 -16.68
CA PRO A 91 -4.12 1.91 -17.76
C PRO A 91 -4.25 3.05 -18.78
N ASP A 92 -5.42 3.67 -18.90
CA ASP A 92 -5.65 4.80 -19.82
C ASP A 92 -4.81 6.03 -19.43
N PHE A 93 -4.42 6.14 -18.15
CA PHE A 93 -3.64 7.25 -17.61
C PHE A 93 -2.12 7.00 -17.62
N LYS A 94 -1.62 6.01 -18.38
CA LYS A 94 -0.18 5.64 -18.39
C LYS A 94 0.75 6.80 -18.74
N ASN A 95 0.26 7.73 -19.56
CA ASN A 95 0.99 8.91 -20.02
C ASN A 95 0.57 10.21 -19.30
N ALA A 96 -0.33 10.12 -18.32
CA ALA A 96 -0.79 11.28 -17.58
C ALA A 96 0.36 11.94 -16.77
N PRO A 97 0.23 13.24 -16.44
CA PRO A 97 1.15 13.89 -15.50
C PRO A 97 0.97 13.32 -14.09
N GLN A 98 2.00 13.44 -13.26
CA GLN A 98 1.86 13.19 -11.82
C GLN A 98 0.93 14.25 -11.20
N PRO A 99 0.07 13.90 -10.22
CA PRO A 99 0.00 12.61 -9.52
C PRO A 99 -0.92 11.56 -10.17
N PHE A 100 -1.41 11.79 -11.40
CA PHE A 100 -2.49 10.99 -12.01
C PHE A 100 -2.03 9.82 -12.87
N ARG A 101 -0.71 9.64 -13.00
CA ARG A 101 -0.13 8.60 -13.85
C ARG A 101 -0.39 7.21 -13.28
N THR A 102 -0.72 6.27 -14.15
CA THR A 102 -0.83 4.85 -13.79
C THR A 102 0.46 4.32 -13.18
N HIS A 103 0.33 3.53 -12.11
CA HIS A 103 1.44 2.80 -11.51
C HIS A 103 1.87 1.64 -12.41
N LYS A 104 3.17 1.33 -12.47
CA LYS A 104 3.68 0.25 -13.33
C LYS A 104 3.20 -1.13 -12.87
N ASP A 105 3.22 -1.37 -11.56
CA ASP A 105 2.95 -2.67 -10.96
C ASP A 105 1.54 -2.82 -10.35
N TYR A 106 0.57 -2.01 -10.80
CA TYR A 106 -0.77 -1.95 -10.20
C TYR A 106 -1.51 -3.30 -10.19
N GLN A 107 -1.15 -4.22 -11.09
CA GLN A 107 -1.74 -5.57 -11.17
C GLN A 107 -1.09 -6.58 -10.22
N LEU A 108 0.19 -6.40 -9.87
CA LEU A 108 0.92 -7.31 -8.98
C LEU A 108 0.65 -7.00 -7.51
N HIS A 109 0.51 -5.71 -7.20
CA HIS A 109 0.24 -5.21 -5.85
C HIS A 109 -1.01 -4.32 -5.88
N PRO A 110 -2.23 -4.91 -5.98
CA PRO A 110 -3.46 -4.15 -6.06
C PRO A 110 -3.68 -3.28 -4.81
N LEU A 111 -4.05 -2.02 -5.04
CA LEU A 111 -4.10 -1.01 -3.97
C LEU A 111 -5.10 -1.31 -2.87
N ASP A 112 -6.19 -2.03 -3.18
CA ASP A 112 -7.18 -2.44 -2.19
C ASP A 112 -6.69 -3.55 -1.23
N LYS A 113 -5.54 -4.18 -1.54
CA LYS A 113 -4.90 -5.22 -0.71
C LYS A 113 -3.60 -4.81 -0.06
N PHE A 114 -2.90 -3.84 -0.64
CA PHE A 114 -1.61 -3.40 -0.15
C PHE A 114 -1.66 -1.97 0.40
N GLY A 115 -2.52 -1.12 -0.16
CA GLY A 115 -2.43 0.32 0.03
C GLY A 115 -1.17 0.90 -0.63
N CYS A 116 -0.98 2.21 -0.50
CA CYS A 116 0.21 2.89 -1.03
C CYS A 116 1.32 2.95 0.02
N THR A 117 0.94 3.24 1.27
CA THR A 117 1.87 3.47 2.39
C THR A 117 2.71 2.24 2.77
N ILE A 118 2.29 1.03 2.42
CA ILE A 118 3.12 -0.16 2.69
C ILE A 118 4.45 -0.11 1.91
N CYS A 119 4.40 0.36 0.66
CA CYS A 119 5.54 0.48 -0.24
C CYS A 119 6.20 1.86 -0.16
N HIS A 120 5.38 2.91 -0.04
CA HIS A 120 5.86 4.29 -0.14
C HIS A 120 6.14 4.95 1.20
N ALA A 121 5.73 4.34 2.33
CA ALA A 121 5.62 4.98 3.63
C ALA A 121 4.71 6.23 3.57
N GLY A 122 4.92 7.21 4.44
CA GLY A 122 4.06 8.38 4.52
C GLY A 122 2.77 8.15 5.31
N GLN A 123 1.91 9.18 5.29
CA GLN A 123 0.78 9.27 6.22
C GLN A 123 -0.51 8.94 5.49
N GLY A 124 -0.87 7.66 5.50
CA GLY A 124 -2.04 7.18 4.75
C GLY A 124 -3.36 7.81 5.18
N ARG A 125 -3.47 8.33 6.40
CA ARG A 125 -4.68 9.02 6.89
C ARG A 125 -4.75 10.49 6.52
N ALA A 126 -3.65 11.08 6.07
CA ALA A 126 -3.59 12.49 5.73
C ALA A 126 -4.46 12.82 4.52
N THR A 127 -5.00 14.03 4.52
CA THR A 127 -5.81 14.57 3.40
C THR A 127 -5.17 15.80 2.78
N THR A 128 -3.90 16.06 3.10
CA THR A 128 -3.11 17.13 2.52
C THR A 128 -1.76 16.56 2.05
N LYS A 129 -1.18 17.14 1.00
CA LYS A 129 0.14 16.72 0.50
C LYS A 129 1.21 16.89 1.56
N GLU A 130 1.18 18.00 2.29
CA GLU A 130 2.18 18.33 3.30
C GLU A 130 2.19 17.29 4.42
N GLU A 131 1.01 16.88 4.91
CA GLU A 131 0.92 15.86 5.95
C GLU A 131 1.19 14.46 5.42
N ALA A 132 0.72 14.14 4.21
CA ALA A 132 0.89 12.83 3.59
C ALA A 132 2.37 12.51 3.32
N HIS A 133 3.11 13.50 2.80
CA HIS A 133 4.49 13.29 2.33
C HIS A 133 5.56 13.78 3.30
N GLY A 134 5.21 14.76 4.15
CA GLY A 134 6.17 15.50 4.95
C GLY A 134 6.61 14.80 6.22
N ARG A 135 7.63 15.39 6.86
CA ARG A 135 8.05 15.05 8.22
C ARG A 135 7.15 15.81 9.19
N VAL A 136 6.00 15.24 9.52
CA VAL A 136 5.01 15.86 10.40
C VAL A 136 5.40 15.65 11.85
N LYS A 137 5.25 16.69 12.68
CA LYS A 137 5.44 16.57 14.13
C LYS A 137 4.55 15.44 14.64
N TYR A 138 5.16 14.44 15.31
CA TYR A 138 4.52 13.24 15.88
C TYR A 138 4.21 12.09 14.91
N TRP A 139 4.68 12.12 13.67
CA TRP A 139 4.63 10.94 12.79
C TRP A 139 6.02 10.53 12.31
N GLU A 140 6.36 9.26 12.53
CA GLU A 140 7.74 8.80 12.46
C GLU A 140 8.17 8.34 11.06
N ALA A 141 7.22 8.06 10.15
CA ALA A 141 7.49 7.42 8.85
C ALA A 141 7.27 8.34 7.63
N PRO A 142 8.22 9.21 7.25
CA PRO A 142 8.12 10.01 6.02
C PRO A 142 8.10 9.11 4.77
N MET A 143 7.72 9.68 3.63
CA MET A 143 7.79 8.96 2.35
C MET A 143 9.21 8.46 2.06
N ILE A 144 9.32 7.23 1.58
CA ILE A 144 10.59 6.66 1.15
C ILE A 144 11.04 7.40 -0.13
N PRO A 145 12.28 7.92 -0.19
CA PRO A 145 12.81 8.53 -1.40
C PRO A 145 12.75 7.57 -2.59
N LEU A 146 12.44 8.07 -3.79
CA LEU A 146 12.22 7.22 -4.97
C LEU A 146 13.44 6.37 -5.36
N ASN A 147 14.65 6.87 -5.12
CA ASN A 147 15.89 6.13 -5.33
C ASN A 147 16.09 4.98 -4.33
N TYR A 148 15.33 4.94 -3.24
CA TYR A 148 15.33 3.89 -2.23
C TYR A 148 14.01 3.11 -2.16
N ILE A 149 13.10 3.28 -3.12
CA ILE A 149 11.75 2.68 -3.05
C ILE A 149 11.77 1.15 -3.04
N GLN A 150 12.78 0.54 -3.65
CA GLN A 150 12.92 -0.92 -3.70
C GLN A 150 13.19 -1.54 -2.33
N SER A 151 13.62 -0.77 -1.33
CA SER A 151 13.81 -1.24 0.04
C SER A 151 12.51 -1.79 0.62
N ALA A 152 11.36 -1.21 0.27
CA ALA A 152 10.07 -1.65 0.75
C ALA A 152 9.65 -3.02 0.19
N CYS A 153 10.17 -3.43 -0.96
CA CYS A 153 9.95 -4.78 -1.49
C CYS A 153 10.47 -5.86 -0.52
N GLY A 154 11.50 -5.52 0.26
CA GLY A 154 12.11 -6.42 1.23
C GLY A 154 11.24 -6.71 2.45
N LYS A 155 10.12 -6.01 2.66
CA LYS A 155 9.14 -6.32 3.72
C LYS A 155 8.43 -7.65 3.48
N CYS A 156 8.23 -7.99 2.21
CA CYS A 156 7.50 -9.19 1.77
C CYS A 156 8.42 -10.19 1.07
N HIS A 157 9.29 -9.70 0.18
CA HIS A 157 10.22 -10.52 -0.59
C HIS A 157 11.54 -10.69 0.17
N LEU A 158 11.65 -11.76 0.97
CA LEU A 158 12.79 -11.99 1.88
C LEU A 158 13.97 -12.75 1.24
N THR A 159 13.85 -13.22 0.00
CA THR A 159 14.94 -13.91 -0.73
C THR A 159 16.05 -13.00 -1.17
N GLU A 160 17.22 -13.55 -1.49
CA GLU A 160 18.32 -12.79 -2.08
C GLU A 160 17.86 -12.03 -3.35
N GLU A 161 17.19 -12.72 -4.27
CA GLU A 161 16.63 -12.12 -5.49
C GLU A 161 15.17 -11.68 -5.34
N VAL A 162 14.87 -10.50 -5.89
CA VAL A 162 13.53 -9.92 -5.97
C VAL A 162 13.28 -9.40 -7.40
N PRO A 163 12.46 -10.10 -8.21
CA PRO A 163 12.09 -9.62 -9.53
C PRO A 163 11.49 -8.21 -9.49
N GLY A 164 11.96 -7.32 -10.37
CA GLY A 164 11.53 -5.91 -10.40
C GLY A 164 12.22 -5.00 -9.38
N ALA A 165 13.06 -5.54 -8.49
CA ALA A 165 13.83 -4.79 -7.50
C ALA A 165 15.34 -5.15 -7.53
N PRO A 166 16.05 -4.86 -8.64
CA PRO A 166 17.45 -5.23 -8.81
C PRO A 166 18.39 -4.58 -7.80
N SER A 167 18.16 -3.33 -7.38
CA SER A 167 19.02 -2.63 -6.42
C SER A 167 18.95 -3.26 -5.03
N LEU A 168 17.75 -3.67 -4.59
CA LEU A 168 17.61 -4.44 -3.34
C LEU A 168 18.32 -5.81 -3.45
N SER A 169 18.16 -6.48 -4.59
CA SER A 169 18.77 -7.81 -4.83
C SER A 169 20.30 -7.72 -4.82
N ASN A 170 20.85 -6.72 -5.50
CA ASN A 170 22.28 -6.43 -5.51
C ASN A 170 22.80 -6.10 -4.11
N GLY A 171 22.07 -5.28 -3.34
CA GLY A 171 22.48 -4.95 -1.96
C GLY A 171 22.60 -6.18 -1.07
N ARG A 172 21.64 -7.12 -1.17
CA ARG A 172 21.68 -8.41 -0.46
C ARG A 172 22.88 -9.25 -0.89
N LYS A 173 23.15 -9.29 -2.19
CA LYS A 173 24.28 -10.01 -2.77
C LYS A 173 25.62 -9.41 -2.33
N LEU A 174 25.80 -8.09 -2.42
CA LEU A 174 27.00 -7.39 -1.96
C LEU A 174 27.26 -7.63 -0.47
N PHE A 175 26.22 -7.54 0.37
CA PHE A 175 26.35 -7.78 1.81
C PHE A 175 26.91 -9.19 2.14
N LYS A 176 26.57 -10.17 1.31
CA LYS A 176 27.07 -11.55 1.41
C LYS A 176 28.45 -11.72 0.78
N GLU A 177 28.68 -11.14 -0.40
CA GLU A 177 29.95 -11.24 -1.14
C GLU A 177 31.11 -10.59 -0.39
N PHE A 178 30.86 -9.46 0.28
CA PHE A 178 31.84 -8.77 1.12
C PHE A 178 31.86 -9.29 2.57
N ASP A 179 31.22 -10.44 2.83
CA ASP A 179 31.16 -11.14 4.12
C ASP A 179 30.78 -10.23 5.30
N CYS A 180 29.82 -9.32 5.10
CA CYS A 180 29.40 -8.37 6.14
C CYS A 180 28.82 -9.10 7.37
N PHE A 181 28.26 -10.31 7.18
CA PHE A 181 27.83 -11.19 8.26
C PHE A 181 28.97 -11.63 9.20
N GLY A 182 30.22 -11.63 8.75
CA GLY A 182 31.37 -11.95 9.60
C GLY A 182 31.48 -11.01 10.80
N CYS A 183 31.15 -9.73 10.61
CA CYS A 183 31.18 -8.71 11.66
C CYS A 183 29.80 -8.32 12.20
N HIS A 184 28.79 -8.21 11.33
CA HIS A 184 27.46 -7.72 11.67
C HIS A 184 26.44 -8.85 11.83
N ARG A 185 25.42 -8.59 12.65
CA ARG A 185 24.29 -9.51 12.87
C ARG A 185 23.01 -8.96 12.27
N ILE A 186 22.25 -9.83 11.60
CA ILE A 186 20.85 -9.61 11.19
C ILE A 186 20.01 -10.79 11.69
N GLY A 187 19.01 -10.48 12.51
CA GLY A 187 18.26 -11.44 13.31
C GLY A 187 19.22 -12.26 14.19
N ASN A 188 19.23 -13.58 13.94
CA ASN A 188 20.08 -14.52 14.67
C ASN A 188 21.30 -14.98 13.83
N VAL A 189 21.61 -14.30 12.72
CA VAL A 189 22.68 -14.67 11.79
C VAL A 189 23.76 -13.61 11.76
N GLY A 190 25.03 -14.03 11.89
CA GLY A 190 26.21 -13.17 11.77
C GLY A 190 26.99 -12.98 13.07
N GLY A 191 27.94 -12.03 13.05
CA GLY A 191 28.87 -11.72 14.12
C GLY A 191 28.45 -10.56 15.02
N ASN A 192 29.20 -10.30 16.09
CA ASN A 192 28.97 -9.20 17.03
C ASN A 192 30.18 -8.25 17.13
N VAL A 193 31.00 -8.17 16.08
CA VAL A 193 32.13 -7.23 16.01
C VAL A 193 31.61 -5.84 15.67
N GLY A 194 30.74 -5.75 14.67
CA GLY A 194 29.96 -4.56 14.34
C GLY A 194 28.62 -4.53 15.07
N PRO A 195 27.89 -3.40 14.99
CA PRO A 195 26.53 -3.30 15.50
C PRO A 195 25.58 -4.28 14.81
N GLU A 196 24.51 -4.61 15.52
CA GLU A 196 23.39 -5.38 14.99
C GLU A 196 22.54 -4.51 14.06
N LEU A 197 22.13 -5.05 12.91
CA LEU A 197 21.54 -4.30 11.79
C LEU A 197 20.09 -4.69 11.49
N THR A 198 19.46 -5.57 12.28
CA THR A 198 18.10 -6.10 12.01
C THR A 198 17.05 -5.01 11.84
N HIS A 199 17.29 -3.87 12.48
CA HIS A 199 16.36 -2.77 12.58
C HIS A 199 16.92 -1.49 11.92
N GLU A 200 17.94 -1.61 11.06
CA GLU A 200 18.64 -0.47 10.48
C GLU A 200 17.70 0.43 9.66
N GLY A 201 16.71 -0.18 9.00
CA GLY A 201 15.67 0.50 8.21
C GLY A 201 14.49 1.01 9.03
N ARG A 202 14.50 0.91 10.36
CA ARG A 202 13.44 1.47 11.21
C ARG A 202 13.29 2.97 10.93
N TYR A 203 12.05 3.41 10.72
CA TYR A 203 11.75 4.82 10.48
C TYR A 203 12.34 5.73 11.57
N GLY A 204 13.04 6.78 11.14
CA GLY A 204 13.70 7.73 12.05
C GLY A 204 14.99 7.23 12.71
N HIS A 205 15.42 5.98 12.46
CA HIS A 205 16.67 5.46 13.01
C HIS A 205 17.90 6.02 12.29
N ARG A 206 18.01 5.77 10.98
CA ARG A 206 19.17 6.16 10.17
C ARG A 206 18.71 6.88 8.92
N ASP A 207 19.37 8.00 8.63
CA ASP A 207 19.13 8.75 7.41
C ASP A 207 19.79 8.03 6.22
N PRO A 208 19.10 7.86 5.07
CA PRO A 208 19.69 7.21 3.90
C PRO A 208 21.02 7.82 3.44
N ASP A 209 21.18 9.15 3.56
CA ASP A 209 22.42 9.82 3.16
C ASP A 209 23.54 9.54 4.17
N TRP A 210 23.21 9.25 5.43
CA TRP A 210 24.18 8.78 6.41
C TRP A 210 24.68 7.38 6.04
N LEU A 211 23.77 6.45 5.73
CA LEU A 211 24.13 5.08 5.32
C LEU A 211 25.01 5.09 4.08
N PHE A 212 24.59 5.83 3.04
CA PHE A 212 25.36 5.97 1.81
C PHE A 212 26.78 6.47 2.07
N ARG A 213 26.92 7.57 2.84
CA ARG A 213 28.24 8.12 3.16
C ARG A 213 29.06 7.18 4.04
N HIS A 214 28.43 6.43 4.94
CA HIS A 214 29.13 5.47 5.78
C HIS A 214 29.70 4.31 4.96
N PHE A 215 28.99 3.82 3.94
CA PHE A 215 29.54 2.83 3.00
C PHE A 215 30.64 3.41 2.10
N LYS A 216 30.65 4.71 1.83
CA LYS A 216 31.68 5.38 1.02
C LYS A 216 32.96 5.71 1.80
N ASP A 217 32.82 6.11 3.05
CA ASP A 217 33.92 6.49 3.94
C ASP A 217 33.46 6.26 5.39
N PRO A 218 33.67 5.07 5.95
CA PRO A 218 33.11 4.71 7.25
C PRO A 218 33.73 5.54 8.37
N GLU A 219 35.02 5.84 8.31
CA GLU A 219 35.77 6.60 9.32
C GLU A 219 35.35 8.08 9.35
N ALA A 220 35.10 8.70 8.19
CA ALA A 220 34.63 10.08 8.14
C ALA A 220 33.23 10.26 8.75
N VAL A 221 32.40 9.22 8.72
CA VAL A 221 31.02 9.25 9.23
C VAL A 221 30.92 8.73 10.67
N SER A 222 31.73 7.73 11.01
CA SER A 222 31.81 7.10 12.33
C SER A 222 33.28 6.98 12.73
N PRO A 223 33.85 8.01 13.38
CA PRO A 223 35.24 7.98 13.82
C PRO A 223 35.53 6.79 14.74
N ASP A 224 36.74 6.23 14.64
CA ASP A 224 37.19 5.05 15.38
C ASP A 224 36.43 3.75 15.03
N THR A 225 35.78 3.71 13.86
CA THR A 225 35.07 2.50 13.42
C THR A 225 36.05 1.39 13.05
N VAL A 226 35.70 0.16 13.40
CA VAL A 226 36.42 -1.04 12.95
C VAL A 226 35.94 -1.55 11.59
N MET A 227 34.92 -0.92 11.02
CA MET A 227 34.44 -1.24 9.67
C MET A 227 35.50 -0.80 8.65
N PRO A 228 36.04 -1.73 7.84
CA PRO A 228 37.05 -1.37 6.86
C PRO A 228 36.43 -0.54 5.73
N ASP A 229 37.26 0.28 5.10
CA ASP A 229 36.91 0.91 3.84
C ASP A 229 37.05 -0.13 2.71
N PHE A 230 35.93 -0.43 2.05
CA PHE A 230 35.84 -1.40 0.97
C PHE A 230 35.99 -0.77 -0.43
N ASP A 231 36.16 0.56 -0.51
CA ASP A 231 36.23 1.33 -1.76
C ASP A 231 35.01 1.07 -2.68
N PHE A 232 33.81 1.06 -2.09
CA PHE A 232 32.58 0.83 -2.84
C PHE A 232 32.32 1.92 -3.88
N THR A 233 31.85 1.52 -5.06
CA THR A 233 31.31 2.47 -6.04
C THR A 233 30.03 3.12 -5.50
N ASP A 234 29.62 4.25 -6.09
CA ASP A 234 28.38 4.92 -5.69
C ASP A 234 27.15 4.01 -5.88
N GLU A 235 27.15 3.18 -6.93
CA GLU A 235 26.10 2.20 -7.16
C GLU A 235 26.07 1.11 -6.07
N GLN A 236 27.24 0.58 -5.68
CA GLN A 236 27.34 -0.41 -4.60
C GLN A 236 26.92 0.16 -3.24
N ALA A 237 27.35 1.38 -2.91
CA ALA A 237 26.97 2.07 -1.68
C ALA A 237 25.46 2.35 -1.63
N GLN A 238 24.86 2.70 -2.78
CA GLN A 238 23.42 2.88 -2.90
C GLN A 238 22.65 1.57 -2.73
N ASP A 239 23.11 0.47 -3.34
CA ASP A 239 22.48 -0.85 -3.24
C ASP A 239 22.59 -1.42 -1.81
N LEU A 240 23.73 -1.26 -1.14
CA LEU A 240 23.88 -1.61 0.28
C LEU A 240 22.94 -0.78 1.17
N THR A 241 22.85 0.53 0.91
CA THR A 241 21.88 1.41 1.58
C THR A 241 20.45 0.93 1.36
N MET A 242 20.08 0.54 0.13
CA MET A 242 18.78 -0.03 -0.21
C MET A 242 18.48 -1.27 0.64
N TYR A 243 19.46 -2.16 0.81
CA TYR A 243 19.29 -3.35 1.64
C TYR A 243 19.13 -2.99 3.12
N MET A 244 19.95 -2.10 3.67
CA MET A 244 19.82 -1.66 5.06
C MET A 244 18.45 -1.05 5.36
N LEU A 245 17.95 -0.20 4.46
CA LEU A 245 16.61 0.40 4.59
C LEU A 245 15.47 -0.63 4.51
N SER A 246 15.72 -1.83 3.97
CA SER A 246 14.73 -2.91 3.94
C SER A 246 14.60 -3.65 5.29
N LEU A 247 15.58 -3.48 6.19
CA LEU A 247 15.64 -4.15 7.49
C LEU A 247 14.79 -3.38 8.53
N THR A 248 13.47 -3.54 8.42
CA THR A 248 12.50 -2.84 9.27
C THR A 248 11.87 -3.76 10.32
N ASP A 249 11.30 -3.16 11.36
CA ASP A 249 10.56 -3.88 12.42
C ASP A 249 9.15 -4.32 11.99
N GLU A 250 8.74 -3.92 10.79
CA GLU A 250 7.38 -4.07 10.35
C GLU A 250 7.06 -5.54 10.11
N LYS A 251 6.27 -6.12 11.01
CA LYS A 251 5.81 -7.50 10.89
C LYS A 251 4.67 -7.54 9.88
N ILE A 252 4.98 -8.06 8.71
CA ILE A 252 3.99 -8.40 7.70
C ILE A 252 3.33 -9.73 8.08
N ALA A 253 2.01 -9.84 7.88
CA ALA A 253 1.30 -11.10 8.09
C ALA A 253 1.93 -12.21 7.23
N GLY A 254 2.10 -13.41 7.81
CA GLY A 254 2.87 -14.51 7.20
C GLY A 254 2.48 -14.88 5.77
N PHE A 255 1.21 -14.69 5.40
CA PHE A 255 0.71 -14.81 4.03
C PHE A 255 1.49 -13.97 3.01
N PHE A 256 1.77 -12.70 3.35
CA PHE A 256 2.47 -11.75 2.49
C PHE A 256 4.00 -11.84 2.61
N SER A 257 4.52 -12.47 3.66
CA SER A 257 5.97 -12.65 3.90
C SER A 257 6.58 -13.89 3.24
N ALA A 258 5.83 -14.62 2.41
CA ALA A 258 6.26 -15.90 1.88
C ALA A 258 7.28 -15.77 0.72
N LYS A 259 8.53 -15.55 1.12
CA LYS A 259 9.83 -16.01 0.60
C LYS A 259 10.11 -16.30 -0.89
N ALA A 260 9.24 -16.17 -1.90
CA ALA A 260 9.66 -16.22 -3.32
C ALA A 260 8.54 -15.90 -4.33
N MET A 261 7.28 -16.14 -3.98
CA MET A 261 6.19 -16.12 -4.96
C MET A 261 4.92 -15.55 -4.32
N ILE A 262 4.64 -14.30 -4.66
CA ILE A 262 3.26 -13.80 -4.72
C ILE A 262 2.91 -13.96 -6.21
N PRO A 263 2.27 -15.07 -6.63
CA PRO A 263 1.93 -15.24 -8.03
C PRO A 263 0.91 -14.18 -8.42
N ASP A 264 0.99 -13.72 -9.66
CA ASP A 264 0.11 -12.66 -10.13
C ASP A 264 -1.38 -13.04 -10.05
N ILE A 265 -2.24 -12.04 -9.97
CA ILE A 265 -3.70 -12.25 -9.93
C ILE A 265 -4.18 -13.01 -11.17
N SER A 266 -3.52 -12.86 -12.32
CA SER A 266 -3.84 -13.61 -13.54
C SER A 266 -3.60 -15.10 -13.43
N THR A 267 -2.59 -15.53 -12.67
CA THR A 267 -2.25 -16.92 -12.38
C THR A 267 -3.32 -17.50 -11.48
N GLY A 268 -3.71 -16.76 -10.44
CA GLY A 268 -4.85 -17.13 -9.61
C GLY A 268 -6.15 -17.24 -10.40
N ARG A 269 -6.41 -16.29 -11.32
CA ARG A 269 -7.57 -16.32 -12.23
C ARG A 269 -7.53 -17.55 -13.14
N GLY A 270 -6.38 -17.85 -13.74
CA GLY A 270 -6.16 -19.00 -14.60
C GLY A 270 -6.41 -20.31 -13.86
N LEU A 271 -5.81 -20.47 -12.67
CA LEU A 271 -6.06 -21.61 -11.79
C LEU A 271 -7.53 -21.72 -11.40
N PHE A 272 -8.20 -20.61 -11.06
CA PHE A 272 -9.61 -20.61 -10.71
C PHE A 272 -10.51 -21.11 -11.85
N GLN A 273 -10.16 -20.76 -13.10
CA GLN A 273 -10.84 -21.24 -14.29
C GLN A 273 -10.50 -22.71 -14.59
N GLU A 274 -9.22 -23.06 -14.59
CA GLU A 274 -8.72 -24.41 -14.87
C GLU A 274 -9.30 -25.45 -13.89
N LYS A 275 -9.35 -25.11 -12.60
CA LYS A 275 -9.90 -26.00 -11.56
C LYS A 275 -11.43 -25.98 -11.51
N GLY A 276 -12.08 -25.21 -12.38
CA GLY A 276 -13.54 -25.20 -12.51
C GLY A 276 -14.28 -24.62 -11.30
N CYS A 277 -13.65 -23.72 -10.54
CA CYS A 277 -14.19 -23.20 -9.28
C CYS A 277 -15.58 -22.53 -9.45
N ILE A 278 -15.81 -21.90 -10.62
CA ILE A 278 -17.09 -21.26 -10.98
C ILE A 278 -18.25 -22.26 -11.11
N GLY A 279 -17.95 -23.57 -11.27
CA GLY A 279 -18.98 -24.61 -11.31
C GLY A 279 -19.70 -24.76 -9.96
N CYS A 280 -19.00 -24.51 -8.86
CA CYS A 280 -19.57 -24.55 -7.52
C CYS A 280 -19.87 -23.16 -6.97
N HIS A 281 -18.96 -22.20 -7.15
CA HIS A 281 -19.05 -20.85 -6.60
C HIS A 281 -19.69 -19.86 -7.57
N SER A 282 -20.39 -18.86 -7.04
CA SER A 282 -20.81 -17.68 -7.80
C SER A 282 -19.85 -16.51 -7.56
N ILE A 283 -19.82 -15.59 -8.51
CA ILE A 283 -19.18 -14.28 -8.40
C ILE A 283 -20.23 -13.24 -8.78
N ALA A 284 -20.68 -12.44 -7.81
CA ALA A 284 -21.74 -11.46 -7.98
C ALA A 284 -23.02 -12.07 -8.60
N GLY A 285 -23.43 -13.23 -8.08
CA GLY A 285 -24.61 -13.97 -8.49
C GLY A 285 -24.46 -14.80 -9.76
N LYS A 286 -23.32 -14.78 -10.44
CA LYS A 286 -23.05 -15.56 -11.66
C LYS A 286 -22.15 -16.75 -11.36
N GLY A 287 -22.58 -17.95 -11.73
CA GLY A 287 -21.85 -19.21 -11.50
C GLY A 287 -22.67 -20.24 -10.73
N GLY A 288 -21.98 -21.17 -10.09
CA GLY A 288 -22.59 -22.21 -9.26
C GLY A 288 -23.20 -21.66 -7.97
N LYS A 289 -24.11 -22.44 -7.38
CA LYS A 289 -24.78 -22.11 -6.10
C LYS A 289 -24.46 -23.12 -4.99
N ILE A 290 -23.51 -24.01 -5.25
CA ILE A 290 -23.10 -25.07 -4.32
C ILE A 290 -22.19 -24.47 -3.24
N GLY A 291 -21.22 -23.66 -3.68
CA GLY A 291 -20.37 -22.85 -2.82
C GLY A 291 -20.93 -21.43 -2.65
N PRO A 292 -20.46 -20.68 -1.63
CA PRO A 292 -20.85 -19.30 -1.42
C PRO A 292 -20.40 -18.38 -2.55
N ASP A 293 -21.08 -17.25 -2.70
CA ASP A 293 -20.64 -16.16 -3.56
C ASP A 293 -19.31 -15.60 -3.06
N LEU A 294 -18.35 -15.42 -3.99
CA LEU A 294 -17.00 -14.94 -3.70
C LEU A 294 -16.81 -13.44 -3.94
N ALA A 295 -17.81 -12.72 -4.45
CA ALA A 295 -17.77 -11.27 -4.52
C ALA A 295 -17.54 -10.69 -3.12
N ASN A 296 -16.61 -9.73 -3.04
CA ASN A 296 -16.19 -9.05 -1.83
C ASN A 296 -15.81 -10.01 -0.69
N VAL A 297 -15.27 -11.21 -0.98
CA VAL A 297 -14.92 -12.18 0.08
C VAL A 297 -13.91 -11.61 1.08
N GLY A 298 -13.02 -10.71 0.64
CA GLY A 298 -12.07 -10.02 1.51
C GLY A 298 -12.71 -9.11 2.58
N ALA A 299 -14.00 -8.80 2.49
CA ALA A 299 -14.71 -8.13 3.58
C ALA A 299 -15.11 -9.09 4.71
N ARG A 300 -15.18 -10.40 4.42
CA ARG A 300 -15.69 -11.44 5.31
C ARG A 300 -14.58 -12.33 5.88
N ARG A 301 -13.44 -12.43 5.21
CA ARG A 301 -12.30 -13.30 5.55
C ARG A 301 -10.99 -12.60 5.26
N ASP A 302 -10.00 -12.76 6.14
CA ASP A 302 -8.63 -12.31 5.92
C ASP A 302 -7.88 -13.24 4.95
N ALA A 303 -6.75 -12.77 4.43
CA ALA A 303 -5.95 -13.51 3.46
C ALA A 303 -5.45 -14.85 4.00
N GLN A 304 -5.08 -14.91 5.28
CA GLN A 304 -4.56 -16.12 5.91
C GLN A 304 -5.62 -17.21 5.98
N TRP A 305 -6.84 -16.88 6.41
CA TRP A 305 -7.97 -17.80 6.44
C TRP A 305 -8.28 -18.35 5.05
N ILE A 306 -8.25 -17.51 4.00
CA ILE A 306 -8.53 -17.95 2.62
C ILE A 306 -7.42 -18.89 2.12
N PHE A 307 -6.16 -18.56 2.41
CA PHE A 307 -5.02 -19.42 2.09
C PHE A 307 -5.15 -20.78 2.80
N ASP A 308 -5.39 -20.78 4.10
CA ASP A 308 -5.57 -21.99 4.89
C ASP A 308 -6.79 -22.79 4.41
N HIS A 309 -7.86 -22.12 3.97
CA HIS A 309 -9.02 -22.76 3.36
C HIS A 309 -8.67 -23.42 2.02
N PHE A 310 -7.81 -22.84 1.18
CA PHE A 310 -7.35 -23.50 -0.03
C PHE A 310 -6.42 -24.69 0.27
N LYS A 311 -5.59 -24.61 1.31
CA LYS A 311 -4.69 -25.69 1.74
C LYS A 311 -5.45 -26.86 2.38
N ASN A 312 -6.40 -26.56 3.27
CA ASN A 312 -7.18 -27.53 4.02
C ASN A 312 -8.55 -26.97 4.44
N PRO A 313 -9.56 -27.01 3.56
CA PRO A 313 -10.87 -26.39 3.80
C PRO A 313 -11.51 -26.77 5.14
N LYS A 314 -11.48 -28.07 5.48
CA LYS A 314 -12.12 -28.61 6.69
C LYS A 314 -11.48 -28.16 8.01
N GLU A 315 -10.25 -27.65 7.95
CA GLU A 315 -9.55 -27.17 9.14
C GLU A 315 -10.09 -25.83 9.62
N VAL A 316 -10.39 -24.94 8.69
CA VAL A 316 -10.91 -23.58 8.98
C VAL A 316 -12.42 -23.45 8.75
N SER A 317 -13.04 -24.44 8.10
CA SER A 317 -14.48 -24.58 7.89
C SER A 317 -14.91 -26.05 7.94
N PRO A 318 -15.19 -26.60 9.14
CA PRO A 318 -15.46 -28.04 9.31
C PRO A 318 -16.62 -28.60 8.46
N ASP A 319 -17.66 -27.80 8.26
CA ASP A 319 -18.87 -28.19 7.51
C ASP A 319 -18.75 -27.96 5.99
N THR A 320 -17.58 -27.53 5.51
CA THR A 320 -17.39 -27.26 4.09
C THR A 320 -17.47 -28.54 3.27
N ILE A 321 -18.18 -28.44 2.15
CA ILE A 321 -18.19 -29.47 1.09
C ILE A 321 -17.07 -29.24 0.06
N MET A 322 -16.29 -28.16 0.19
CA MET A 322 -15.16 -27.90 -0.68
C MET A 322 -14.11 -29.01 -0.48
N PRO A 323 -13.73 -29.74 -1.55
CA PRO A 323 -12.75 -30.80 -1.43
C PRO A 323 -11.35 -30.23 -1.21
N LYS A 324 -10.45 -31.06 -0.68
CA LYS A 324 -9.02 -30.73 -0.61
C LYS A 324 -8.39 -30.98 -1.98
N PHE A 325 -8.02 -29.90 -2.67
CA PHE A 325 -7.47 -29.95 -4.03
C PHE A 325 -5.96 -30.26 -4.08
N GLY A 326 -5.26 -30.21 -2.94
CA GLY A 326 -3.83 -30.50 -2.88
C GLY A 326 -2.94 -29.38 -3.45
N PHE A 327 -3.41 -28.14 -3.45
CA PHE A 327 -2.66 -26.99 -3.94
C PHE A 327 -1.29 -26.85 -3.27
N THR A 328 -0.29 -26.52 -4.07
CA THR A 328 0.99 -26.00 -3.56
C THR A 328 0.76 -24.68 -2.83
N ASP A 329 1.73 -24.24 -2.03
CA ASP A 329 1.62 -22.95 -1.35
C ASP A 329 1.48 -21.79 -2.35
N ASP A 330 2.16 -21.86 -3.49
CA ASP A 330 2.09 -20.81 -4.51
C ASP A 330 0.73 -20.81 -5.20
N GLU A 331 0.20 -21.97 -5.59
CA GLU A 331 -1.17 -22.04 -6.14
C GLU A 331 -2.22 -21.52 -5.16
N ALA A 332 -2.10 -21.88 -3.87
CA ALA A 332 -3.01 -21.38 -2.83
C ALA A 332 -2.88 -19.86 -2.65
N ARG A 333 -1.67 -19.29 -2.68
CA ARG A 333 -1.47 -17.82 -2.66
C ARG A 333 -2.07 -17.15 -3.87
N ALA A 334 -1.83 -17.68 -5.07
CA ALA A 334 -2.37 -17.15 -6.32
C ALA A 334 -3.90 -17.09 -6.27
N LEU A 335 -4.54 -18.20 -5.88
CA LEU A 335 -5.98 -18.29 -5.73
C LEU A 335 -6.51 -17.33 -4.66
N THR A 336 -5.84 -17.23 -3.51
CA THR A 336 -6.18 -16.27 -2.45
C THR A 336 -6.15 -14.83 -2.94
N LEU A 337 -5.07 -14.42 -3.62
CA LEU A 337 -4.94 -13.06 -4.17
C LEU A 337 -6.03 -12.79 -5.21
N PHE A 338 -6.30 -13.76 -6.08
CA PHE A 338 -7.38 -13.64 -7.06
C PHE A 338 -8.75 -13.47 -6.39
N VAL A 339 -9.16 -14.34 -5.46
CA VAL A 339 -10.48 -14.21 -4.85
C VAL A 339 -10.59 -12.96 -3.98
N LEU A 340 -9.49 -12.54 -3.33
CA LEU A 340 -9.44 -11.27 -2.63
C LEU A 340 -9.66 -10.10 -3.58
N SER A 341 -9.11 -10.16 -4.80
CA SER A 341 -9.25 -9.09 -5.80
C SER A 341 -10.67 -8.90 -6.34
N LEU A 342 -11.61 -9.82 -6.08
CA LEU A 342 -13.01 -9.77 -6.53
C LEU A 342 -13.85 -8.75 -5.75
N THR A 343 -13.47 -7.47 -5.82
CA THR A 343 -14.21 -6.35 -5.24
C THR A 343 -15.18 -5.72 -6.24
N GLU A 344 -16.17 -4.95 -5.78
CA GLU A 344 -17.13 -4.27 -6.68
C GLU A 344 -16.44 -3.45 -7.78
N LYS A 345 -15.28 -2.86 -7.45
CA LYS A 345 -14.49 -2.05 -8.38
C LYS A 345 -13.82 -2.88 -9.49
N ASN A 346 -13.36 -4.09 -9.16
CA ASN A 346 -12.58 -4.94 -10.06
C ASN A 346 -13.41 -6.06 -10.73
N LEU A 347 -14.67 -6.22 -10.30
CA LEU A 347 -15.63 -7.21 -10.81
C LEU A 347 -15.98 -6.97 -12.28
N VAL A 348 -15.99 -5.70 -12.73
CA VAL A 348 -16.27 -5.34 -14.12
C VAL A 348 -15.25 -5.97 -15.06
N ASP A 349 -13.95 -5.79 -14.79
CA ASP A 349 -12.85 -6.32 -15.59
C ASP A 349 -12.81 -7.86 -15.65
N TYR A 350 -13.36 -8.53 -14.64
CA TYR A 350 -13.52 -9.99 -14.63
C TYR A 350 -14.68 -10.45 -15.51
N ILE A 351 -15.83 -9.77 -15.41
CA ILE A 351 -17.07 -10.16 -16.10
C ILE A 351 -17.01 -9.84 -17.60
N THR A 352 -16.38 -8.73 -17.98
CA THR A 352 -16.32 -8.28 -19.38
C THR A 352 -15.07 -8.77 -20.13
N GLY A 353 -14.12 -9.40 -19.42
CA GLY A 353 -12.77 -9.66 -19.93
C GLY A 353 -11.95 -8.36 -20.08
N PRO A 354 -10.62 -8.46 -20.28
CA PRO A 354 -9.82 -7.29 -20.60
C PRO A 354 -10.36 -6.66 -21.87
N THR A 355 -10.70 -5.37 -21.82
CA THR A 355 -11.06 -4.61 -23.02
C THR A 355 -9.85 -4.59 -23.94
N SER A 356 -9.91 -5.34 -25.05
CA SER A 356 -8.90 -5.25 -26.09
C SER A 356 -8.97 -3.87 -26.74
N LYS A 357 -8.01 -3.01 -26.42
CA LYS A 357 -7.66 -1.84 -27.24
C LYS A 357 -6.15 -1.66 -27.31
#